data_AF-A0A3M7DHH5-F1
#
_entry.id   AF-A0A3M7DHH5-F1
#
_cell.length_a   1.000
_cell.length_b   1.000
_cell.length_c   1.000
_cell.angle_alpha   90.00
_cell.angle_beta   90.00
_cell.angle_gamma   90.00
#
_symmetry.space_group_name_H-M   'P 1'
#
loop_
_entity.id
_entity.type
_entity.pdbx_description
1 polymer ?
#
loop_
_entity_poly.entity_id
_entity_poly.type
_entity_poly.pdbx_seq_one_letter_code
_entity_poly.pdbx_strand_id
1 'polypeptide(L)'
;MPPTLFLPFYDDSYYKPGGPVFLYIGGETSGEYRFSNLQMGIIQILMEATNGLGVILENRYYGEGYPFASSTTDELRFLTTEQSYYHRQCLFAQHANFPTVNASLNAPNTPWILYGGSLAGAQTAFSLKTYGGDNGILWGGIASSGTTRTELAYVEWYDPIQKYGPQGCVGGINAIIDKIDFVRSTGNATAVREMEAVFGLEALENDADFAMTIASPLGGPMFYPTNTWQGLNWTPEYNSEDFWYFCSNVTNLDAPGKNTQIDYSLAQYTNWEPWTNLGNYANYITQHIIPLCYGAAINSTACFGTQNESYWAETSNSGSRSYLYSTCTETGIY
;
A
#
# COMPACT_ATOMS: atom_id res chain seq x y z
N MET A 1 16.20 27.49 11.72
CA MET A 1 16.33 26.30 10.86
C MET A 1 17.02 26.75 9.59
N PRO A 2 18.12 26.11 9.15
CA PRO A 2 18.76 26.51 7.91
C PRO A 2 17.81 26.19 6.73
N PRO A 3 17.79 27.03 5.69
CA PRO A 3 16.98 26.82 4.52
C PRO A 3 17.69 25.80 3.64
N THR A 4 17.45 24.51 3.85
CA THR A 4 17.58 23.54 2.76
C THR A 4 16.44 23.83 1.79
N LEU A 5 16.71 24.75 0.85
CA LEU A 5 15.86 25.03 -0.28
C LEU A 5 15.87 23.75 -1.14
N PHE A 6 14.89 22.89 -0.89
CA PHE A 6 14.62 21.67 -1.66
C PHE A 6 14.51 22.06 -3.14
N LEU A 7 15.37 21.51 -4.00
CA LEU A 7 15.19 21.65 -5.45
C LEU A 7 14.02 20.75 -5.84
N PRO A 8 12.85 21.30 -6.23
CA PRO A 8 11.77 20.48 -6.71
C PRO A 8 12.19 19.84 -8.03
N PHE A 9 11.78 18.61 -8.28
CA PHE A 9 11.85 18.05 -9.62
C PHE A 9 10.71 18.68 -10.42
N TYR A 10 11.00 19.33 -11.55
CA TYR A 10 9.98 19.96 -12.37
C TYR A 10 10.25 19.73 -13.86
N ASP A 11 9.17 19.77 -14.64
CA ASP A 11 9.19 19.67 -16.10
C ASP A 11 8.47 20.89 -16.67
N ASP A 12 9.22 21.70 -17.42
CA ASP A 12 8.75 22.92 -18.09
C ASP A 12 8.59 22.75 -19.60
N SER A 13 8.72 21.53 -20.14
CA SER A 13 8.70 21.24 -21.58
C SER A 13 7.45 21.75 -22.31
N TYR A 14 6.31 21.84 -21.61
CA TYR A 14 5.03 22.29 -22.16
C TYR A 14 4.64 23.71 -21.71
N TYR A 15 5.40 24.33 -20.83
CA TYR A 15 4.99 25.55 -20.16
C TYR A 15 4.96 26.75 -21.11
N LYS A 16 3.88 27.54 -21.03
CA LYS A 16 3.79 28.87 -21.67
C LYS A 16 3.29 29.91 -20.66
N PRO A 17 3.67 31.20 -20.81
CA PRO A 17 3.21 32.26 -19.91
C PRO A 17 1.68 32.27 -19.75
N GLY A 18 1.23 32.21 -18.50
CA GLY A 18 -0.20 32.13 -18.15
C GLY A 18 -0.73 30.71 -17.92
N GLY A 19 0.08 29.67 -18.14
CA GLY A 19 -0.26 28.28 -17.83
C GLY A 19 -0.32 27.98 -16.32
N PRO A 20 -1.08 26.95 -15.91
CA PRO A 20 -1.15 26.50 -14.51
C PRO A 20 0.10 25.74 -14.06
N VAL A 21 0.26 25.59 -12.74
CA VAL A 21 1.27 24.70 -12.14
C VAL A 21 0.57 23.45 -11.60
N PHE A 22 1.00 22.27 -12.07
CA PHE A 22 0.54 20.98 -11.57
C PHE A 22 1.51 20.45 -10.51
N LEU A 23 1.05 20.37 -9.26
CA LEU A 23 1.83 19.87 -8.13
C LEU A 23 1.51 18.39 -7.88
N TYR A 24 2.39 17.49 -8.33
CA TYR A 24 2.38 16.07 -7.99
C TYR A 24 2.94 15.88 -6.58
N ILE A 25 2.13 15.32 -5.68
CA ILE A 25 2.55 15.00 -4.31
C ILE A 25 3.14 13.58 -4.30
N GLY A 26 4.38 13.45 -3.82
CA GLY A 26 5.19 12.23 -3.95
C GLY A 26 4.62 10.99 -3.24
N GLY A 27 3.87 11.18 -2.15
CA GLY A 27 3.35 10.09 -1.31
C GLY A 27 4.44 9.48 -0.43
N GLU A 28 4.41 8.16 -0.25
CA GLU A 28 5.23 7.38 0.67
C GLU A 28 6.57 6.93 0.04
N THR A 29 7.11 7.72 -0.89
CA THR A 29 8.29 7.33 -1.68
C THR A 29 9.13 8.53 -2.07
N SER A 30 10.33 8.27 -2.60
CA SER A 30 11.20 9.30 -3.19
C SER A 30 10.54 9.94 -4.41
N GLY A 31 10.80 11.23 -4.61
CA GLY A 31 10.35 11.99 -5.78
C GLY A 31 10.83 11.38 -7.10
N GLU A 32 11.98 10.71 -7.12
CA GLU A 32 12.54 10.06 -8.33
C GLU A 32 11.63 8.97 -8.88
N TYR A 33 10.97 8.20 -8.01
CA TYR A 33 10.01 7.17 -8.41
C TYR A 33 8.74 7.74 -9.06
N ARG A 34 8.59 9.06 -9.09
CA ARG A 34 7.44 9.77 -9.67
C ARG A 34 7.76 10.46 -11.00
N PHE A 35 9.00 10.37 -11.50
CA PHE A 35 9.38 11.04 -12.76
C PHE A 35 8.57 10.54 -13.95
N SER A 36 8.30 9.24 -14.01
CA SER A 36 7.46 8.65 -15.06
C SER A 36 6.04 9.23 -15.07
N ASN A 37 5.52 9.69 -13.92
CA ASN A 37 4.20 10.33 -13.85
C ASN A 37 4.16 11.70 -14.54
N LEU A 38 5.27 12.45 -14.56
CA LEU A 38 5.38 13.71 -15.31
C LEU A 38 5.61 13.48 -16.82
N GLN A 39 6.12 12.31 -17.21
CA GLN A 39 6.47 12.00 -18.60
C GLN A 39 5.37 11.24 -19.35
N MET A 40 4.64 10.36 -18.66
CA MET A 40 3.69 9.42 -19.28
C MET A 40 2.35 9.33 -18.53
N GLY A 41 2.15 10.14 -17.49
CA GLY A 41 0.95 10.11 -16.66
C GLY A 41 -0.08 11.18 -17.01
N ILE A 42 -1.16 11.22 -16.22
CA ILE A 42 -2.22 12.24 -16.37
C ILE A 42 -1.69 13.67 -16.24
N ILE A 43 -0.64 13.91 -15.46
CA ILE A 43 -0.04 15.25 -15.38
C ILE A 43 0.57 15.65 -16.71
N GLN A 44 1.26 14.76 -17.42
CA GLN A 44 1.77 15.07 -18.76
C GLN A 44 0.66 15.53 -19.69
N ILE A 45 -0.45 14.78 -19.73
CA ILE A 45 -1.62 15.08 -20.56
C ILE A 45 -2.19 16.46 -20.21
N LEU A 46 -2.29 16.78 -18.92
CA LEU A 46 -2.80 18.06 -18.44
C LEU A 46 -1.83 19.22 -18.73
N MET A 47 -0.53 19.01 -18.57
CA MET A 47 0.51 19.99 -18.91
C MET A 47 0.45 20.34 -20.39
N GLU A 48 0.42 19.34 -21.27
CA GLU A 48 0.34 19.53 -22.72
C GLU A 48 -0.94 20.27 -23.13
N ALA A 49 -2.10 19.87 -22.57
CA ALA A 49 -3.38 20.46 -22.91
C ALA A 49 -3.55 21.91 -22.43
N THR A 50 -2.93 22.27 -21.30
CA THR A 50 -3.12 23.59 -20.65
C THR A 50 -1.89 24.51 -20.76
N ASN A 51 -0.81 24.04 -21.40
CA ASN A 51 0.50 24.69 -21.41
C ASN A 51 1.05 24.93 -19.99
N GLY A 52 0.81 23.97 -19.09
CA GLY A 52 1.17 24.03 -17.69
C GLY A 52 2.59 23.54 -17.40
N LEU A 53 3.03 23.76 -16.16
CA LEU A 53 4.30 23.29 -15.64
C LEU A 53 4.07 22.19 -14.60
N GLY A 54 4.84 21.11 -14.65
CA GLY A 54 4.72 19.98 -13.73
C GLY A 54 5.78 20.06 -12.64
N VAL A 55 5.37 19.81 -11.40
CA VAL A 55 6.28 19.83 -10.25
C VAL A 55 6.02 18.61 -9.38
N ILE A 56 7.06 17.89 -9.00
CA ILE A 56 6.99 16.86 -7.97
C ILE A 56 7.48 17.46 -6.65
N LEU A 57 6.64 17.32 -5.64
CA LEU A 57 6.97 17.63 -4.26
C LEU A 57 7.12 16.33 -3.48
N GLU A 58 8.37 15.95 -3.20
CA GLU A 58 8.69 14.84 -2.31
C GLU A 58 8.17 15.13 -0.90
N ASN A 59 7.59 14.12 -0.24
CA ASN A 59 7.08 14.25 1.11
C ASN A 59 8.21 14.22 2.14
N ARG A 60 7.99 14.93 3.26
CA ARG A 60 8.91 14.90 4.39
C ARG A 60 9.00 13.50 4.97
N TYR A 61 10.19 13.09 5.40
CA TYR A 61 10.49 11.73 5.92
C TYR A 61 10.36 10.60 4.88
N TYR A 62 10.49 10.94 3.59
CA TYR A 62 10.61 9.99 2.49
C TYR A 62 11.72 10.47 1.55
N GLY A 63 12.37 9.55 0.83
CA GLY A 63 13.47 9.88 -0.09
C GLY A 63 14.61 10.63 0.58
N GLU A 64 14.96 11.81 0.06
CA GLU A 64 15.98 12.70 0.66
C GLU A 64 15.37 13.69 1.68
N GLY A 65 14.04 13.72 1.80
CA GLY A 65 13.26 14.62 2.65
C GLY A 65 13.33 14.37 4.16
N TYR A 66 14.33 13.66 4.68
CA TYR A 66 14.51 13.42 6.12
C TYR A 66 15.15 14.64 6.81
N PRO A 67 14.47 15.26 7.80
CA PRO A 67 15.05 16.41 8.50
C PRO A 67 16.17 16.04 9.48
N PHE A 68 16.26 14.76 9.87
CA PHE A 68 17.19 14.23 10.86
C PHE A 68 17.87 12.96 10.34
N ALA A 69 19.02 12.61 10.92
CA ALA A 69 19.76 11.39 10.57
C ALA A 69 19.08 10.10 11.07
N SER A 70 18.14 10.23 12.01
CA SER A 70 17.31 9.15 12.54
C SER A 70 15.84 9.53 12.56
N SER A 71 15.00 8.53 12.78
CA SER A 71 13.55 8.63 12.93
C SER A 71 13.13 8.16 14.32
N THR A 72 13.73 8.70 15.37
CA THR A 72 13.27 8.49 16.76
C THR A 72 11.85 9.05 16.93
N THR A 73 11.11 8.62 17.95
CA THR A 73 9.75 9.14 18.21
C THR A 73 9.71 10.66 18.39
N ASP A 74 10.72 11.23 19.04
CA ASP A 74 10.86 12.68 19.23
C ASP A 74 11.17 13.42 17.93
N GLU A 75 11.84 12.77 16.98
CA GLU A 75 12.09 13.32 15.64
C GLU A 75 10.86 13.17 14.76
N LEU A 76 10.12 12.06 14.87
CA LEU A 76 8.89 11.81 14.10
C LEU A 76 7.74 12.71 14.53
N ARG A 77 7.79 13.39 15.68
CA ARG A 77 6.79 14.38 16.08
C ARG A 77 6.63 15.55 15.10
N PHE A 78 7.57 15.75 14.17
CA PHE A 78 7.45 16.76 13.11
C PHE A 78 6.86 16.20 11.80
N LEU A 79 6.55 14.90 11.77
CA LEU A 79 5.74 14.22 10.76
C LEU A 79 4.25 14.34 11.11
N THR A 80 3.76 15.55 11.37
CA THR A 80 2.32 15.78 11.60
C THR A 80 1.62 16.13 10.32
N THR A 81 0.32 15.86 10.26
CA THR A 81 -0.52 16.13 9.10
C THR A 81 -0.56 17.61 8.73
N GLU A 82 -0.71 18.48 9.73
CA GLU A 82 -0.73 19.93 9.52
C GLU A 82 0.62 20.47 9.04
N GLN A 83 1.74 20.05 9.65
CA GLN A 83 3.06 20.57 9.32
C GLN A 83 3.67 19.91 8.07
N SER A 84 3.38 18.63 7.83
CA SER A 84 4.08 17.82 6.82
C SER A 84 3.44 17.92 5.45
N TYR A 85 2.12 18.08 5.39
CA TYR A 85 1.40 17.88 4.14
C TYR A 85 0.77 19.17 3.63
N TYR A 86 -0.28 19.69 4.27
CA TYR A 86 -1.09 20.76 3.65
C TYR A 86 -0.44 22.13 3.73
N HIS A 87 0.07 22.49 4.90
CA HIS A 87 0.75 23.78 5.08
C HIS A 87 2.02 23.85 4.23
N ARG A 88 2.75 22.73 4.10
CA ARG A 88 3.94 22.64 3.26
C ARG A 88 3.63 22.80 1.77
N GLN A 89 2.61 22.14 1.25
CA GLN A 89 2.19 22.28 -0.15
C GLN A 89 1.79 23.74 -0.44
N CYS A 90 1.07 24.37 0.48
CA CYS A 90 0.68 25.78 0.40
C CYS A 90 1.90 26.73 0.41
N LEU A 91 2.81 26.57 1.38
CA LEU A 91 4.04 27.37 1.47
C LEU A 91 4.91 27.20 0.22
N PHE A 92 5.03 25.98 -0.28
CA PHE A 92 5.75 25.71 -1.51
C PHE A 92 5.11 26.44 -2.69
N ALA A 93 3.78 26.38 -2.84
CA ALA A 93 3.06 27.10 -3.89
C ALA A 93 3.25 28.62 -3.84
N GLN A 94 3.44 29.21 -2.64
CA GLN A 94 3.65 30.65 -2.46
C GLN A 94 5.09 31.11 -2.66
N HIS A 95 6.07 30.21 -2.54
CA HIS A 95 7.49 30.53 -2.51
C HIS A 95 8.33 29.78 -3.55
N ALA A 96 7.69 29.02 -4.45
CA ALA A 96 8.39 28.26 -5.47
C ALA A 96 9.18 29.18 -6.40
N ASN A 97 10.39 28.75 -6.75
CA ASN A 97 11.23 29.43 -7.71
C ASN A 97 11.70 28.42 -8.75
N PHE A 98 11.44 28.72 -10.02
CA PHE A 98 11.79 27.86 -11.15
C PHE A 98 12.81 28.59 -12.02
N PRO A 99 14.12 28.27 -11.91
CA PRO A 99 15.18 29.04 -12.56
C PRO A 99 15.07 29.14 -14.09
N THR A 100 14.46 28.15 -14.75
CA THR A 100 14.28 28.13 -16.21
C THR A 100 13.07 28.94 -16.67
N VAL A 101 12.16 29.30 -15.76
CA VAL A 101 10.96 30.08 -16.06
C VAL A 101 11.17 31.53 -15.64
N ASN A 102 11.21 32.43 -16.63
CA ASN A 102 11.40 33.87 -16.39
C ASN A 102 10.09 34.58 -15.95
N ALA A 103 9.39 34.00 -14.97
CA ALA A 103 8.18 34.54 -14.37
C ALA A 103 7.98 33.98 -12.95
N SER A 104 7.37 34.77 -12.06
CA SER A 104 6.92 34.25 -10.76
C SER A 104 5.64 33.46 -10.96
N LEU A 105 5.68 32.18 -10.59
CA LEU A 105 4.53 31.27 -10.66
C LEU A 105 3.86 31.08 -9.30
N ASN A 106 3.98 32.06 -8.40
CA ASN A 106 3.52 31.91 -7.02
C ASN A 106 1.99 31.99 -6.90
N ALA A 107 1.43 31.10 -6.10
CA ALA A 107 0.06 31.19 -5.64
C ALA A 107 -0.16 32.46 -4.78
N PRO A 108 -1.36 33.08 -4.80
CA PRO A 108 -2.56 32.68 -5.54
C PRO A 108 -2.64 33.23 -6.97
N ASN A 109 -1.63 33.97 -7.45
CA ASN A 109 -1.70 34.66 -8.75
C ASN A 109 -1.66 33.68 -9.93
N THR A 110 -0.90 32.59 -9.79
CA THR A 110 -0.89 31.47 -10.73
C THR A 110 -1.77 30.35 -10.19
N PRO A 111 -2.59 29.69 -11.02
CA PRO A 111 -3.40 28.57 -10.57
C PRO A 111 -2.53 27.34 -10.28
N TRP A 112 -2.49 26.90 -9.02
CA TRP A 112 -1.85 25.66 -8.59
C TRP A 112 -2.88 24.54 -8.47
N ILE A 113 -2.66 23.46 -9.23
CA ILE A 113 -3.53 22.28 -9.29
C ILE A 113 -2.78 21.10 -8.69
N LEU A 114 -3.30 20.53 -7.61
CA LEU A 114 -2.67 19.41 -6.91
C LEU A 114 -3.06 18.08 -7.54
N TYR A 115 -2.17 17.10 -7.48
CA TYR A 115 -2.44 15.73 -7.85
C TYR A 115 -1.73 14.77 -6.89
N GLY A 116 -2.45 13.75 -6.42
CA GLY A 116 -1.87 12.70 -5.60
C GLY A 116 -2.70 11.43 -5.63
N GLY A 117 -2.03 10.30 -5.41
CA GLY A 117 -2.63 8.96 -5.30
C GLY A 117 -2.49 8.38 -3.89
N SER A 118 -3.43 7.55 -3.43
CA SER A 118 -3.35 6.89 -2.10
C SER A 118 -3.23 7.93 -0.97
N LEU A 119 -2.23 7.85 -0.09
CA LEU A 119 -1.96 8.88 0.93
C LEU A 119 -1.77 10.27 0.31
N ALA A 120 -1.06 10.38 -0.82
CA ALA A 120 -0.93 11.66 -1.53
C ALA A 120 -2.27 12.19 -2.05
N GLY A 121 -3.21 11.29 -2.36
CA GLY A 121 -4.58 11.64 -2.72
C GLY A 121 -5.35 12.20 -1.52
N ALA A 122 -5.23 11.55 -0.36
CA ALA A 122 -5.76 12.10 0.89
C ALA A 122 -5.16 13.48 1.17
N GLN A 123 -3.84 13.62 1.03
CA GLN A 123 -3.14 14.89 1.20
C GLN A 123 -3.64 15.97 0.25
N THR A 124 -3.92 15.64 -1.00
CA THR A 124 -4.54 16.55 -1.97
C THR A 124 -5.90 17.03 -1.47
N ALA A 125 -6.78 16.12 -1.07
CA ALA A 125 -8.14 16.45 -0.63
C ALA A 125 -8.13 17.37 0.59
N PHE A 126 -7.29 17.06 1.57
CA PHE A 126 -7.18 17.83 2.80
C PHE A 126 -6.51 19.21 2.59
N SER A 127 -5.52 19.31 1.69
CA SER A 127 -4.94 20.59 1.28
C SER A 127 -5.98 21.51 0.66
N LEU A 128 -6.80 20.99 -0.25
CA LEU A 128 -7.86 21.77 -0.89
C LEU A 128 -8.97 22.14 0.08
N LYS A 129 -9.28 21.27 1.05
CA LYS A 129 -10.25 21.57 2.09
C LYS A 129 -9.79 22.72 3.00
N THR A 130 -8.48 22.85 3.23
CA THR A 130 -7.90 23.81 4.18
C THR A 130 -7.48 25.12 3.51
N TYR A 131 -6.87 25.04 2.33
CA TYR A 131 -6.25 26.18 1.62
C TYR A 131 -6.85 26.43 0.23
N GLY A 132 -7.85 25.66 -0.19
CA GLY A 132 -8.61 25.90 -1.42
C GLY A 132 -9.89 26.71 -1.18
N GLY A 133 -10.77 26.74 -2.19
CA GLY A 133 -12.04 27.47 -2.16
C GLY A 133 -11.97 28.87 -2.77
N ASP A 134 -13.06 29.62 -2.67
CA ASP A 134 -13.16 30.98 -3.20
C ASP A 134 -12.18 31.91 -2.47
N ASN A 135 -11.21 32.47 -3.22
CA ASN A 135 -10.06 33.23 -2.69
C ASN A 135 -9.04 32.40 -1.90
N GLY A 136 -9.04 31.07 -2.07
CA GLY A 136 -8.01 30.17 -1.54
C GLY A 136 -6.64 30.36 -2.23
N ILE A 137 -5.61 29.77 -1.64
CA ILE A 137 -4.25 29.78 -2.19
C ILE A 137 -4.12 28.72 -3.29
N LEU A 138 -4.78 27.58 -3.12
CA LEU A 138 -4.77 26.46 -4.07
C LEU A 138 -6.02 26.50 -4.94
N TRP A 139 -5.85 26.30 -6.25
CA TRP A 139 -6.95 26.46 -7.21
C TRP A 139 -7.85 25.22 -7.28
N GLY A 140 -7.26 24.03 -7.24
CA GLY A 140 -7.99 22.77 -7.32
C GLY A 140 -7.05 21.56 -7.31
N GLY A 141 -7.59 20.36 -7.53
CA GLY A 141 -6.75 19.18 -7.65
C GLY A 141 -7.52 17.87 -7.75
N ILE A 142 -6.76 16.81 -8.00
CA ILE A 142 -7.27 15.44 -8.20
C ILE A 142 -6.73 14.56 -7.07
N ALA A 143 -7.64 14.20 -6.16
CA ALA A 143 -7.37 13.26 -5.06
C ALA A 143 -7.69 11.82 -5.52
N SER A 144 -6.78 11.23 -6.29
CA SER A 144 -6.99 9.89 -6.87
C SER A 144 -6.84 8.81 -5.80
N SER A 145 -7.85 7.93 -5.66
CA SER A 145 -7.87 6.87 -4.63
C SER A 145 -7.45 7.38 -3.24
N GLY A 146 -7.88 8.59 -2.88
CA GLY A 146 -7.42 9.26 -1.67
C GLY A 146 -7.97 8.64 -0.40
N THR A 147 -7.09 8.10 0.45
CA THR A 147 -7.40 7.48 1.74
C THR A 147 -7.75 8.52 2.80
N THR A 148 -8.85 9.26 2.60
CA THR A 148 -9.31 10.36 3.48
C THR A 148 -9.97 9.88 4.77
N ARG A 149 -10.29 8.59 4.84
CA ARG A 149 -10.83 7.92 6.02
C ARG A 149 -10.04 6.65 6.25
N THR A 150 -9.64 6.43 7.48
CA THR A 150 -8.95 5.22 7.91
C THR A 150 -9.90 4.33 8.68
N GLU A 151 -9.78 3.02 8.47
CA GLU A 151 -10.54 1.99 9.18
C GLU A 151 -9.56 0.96 9.72
N LEU A 152 -9.67 0.64 11.02
CA LEU A 152 -8.78 -0.32 11.69
C LEU A 152 -8.93 -1.73 11.09
N ALA A 153 -10.18 -2.13 10.85
CA ALA A 153 -10.52 -3.35 10.13
C ALA A 153 -11.17 -2.93 8.81
N TYR A 154 -10.42 -3.01 7.71
CA TYR A 154 -10.88 -2.66 6.37
C TYR A 154 -11.17 -3.94 5.56
N VAL A 155 -12.23 -4.65 5.94
CA VAL A 155 -12.59 -5.94 5.34
C VAL A 155 -13.10 -5.78 3.91
N GLU A 156 -13.67 -4.61 3.60
CA GLU A 156 -14.17 -4.17 2.30
C GLU A 156 -13.05 -4.11 1.25
N TRP A 157 -11.78 -4.13 1.67
CA TRP A 157 -10.63 -4.29 0.76
C TRP A 157 -10.78 -5.55 -0.12
N TYR A 158 -11.38 -6.62 0.41
CA TYR A 158 -11.61 -7.86 -0.31
C TYR A 158 -12.90 -7.86 -1.15
N ASP A 159 -13.80 -6.86 -1.04
CA ASP A 159 -15.06 -6.79 -1.78
C ASP A 159 -14.89 -6.90 -3.31
N PRO A 160 -13.90 -6.24 -3.94
CA PRO A 160 -13.67 -6.40 -5.37
C PRO A 160 -13.31 -7.84 -5.75
N ILE A 161 -12.52 -8.52 -4.92
CA ILE A 161 -12.13 -9.93 -5.12
C ILE A 161 -13.36 -10.83 -4.97
N GLN A 162 -14.16 -10.61 -3.92
CA GLN A 162 -15.41 -11.35 -3.69
C GLN A 162 -16.35 -11.22 -4.89
N LYS A 163 -16.49 -10.01 -5.44
CA LYS A 163 -17.44 -9.70 -6.51
C LYS A 163 -16.96 -10.12 -7.90
N TYR A 164 -15.68 -9.94 -8.22
CA TYR A 164 -15.18 -10.07 -9.59
C TYR A 164 -14.16 -11.20 -9.78
N GLY A 165 -13.67 -11.81 -8.69
CA GLY A 165 -12.76 -12.96 -8.76
C GLY A 165 -13.43 -14.24 -9.28
N PRO A 166 -12.65 -15.26 -9.68
CA PRO A 166 -13.18 -16.54 -10.09
C PRO A 166 -14.00 -17.17 -8.97
N GLN A 167 -15.31 -17.32 -9.18
CA GLN A 167 -16.24 -17.65 -8.10
C GLN A 167 -16.00 -19.02 -7.47
N GLY A 168 -15.49 -20.00 -8.23
CA GLY A 168 -15.07 -21.29 -7.67
C GLY A 168 -13.87 -21.19 -6.71
N CYS A 169 -12.93 -20.28 -7.01
CA CYS A 169 -11.77 -20.00 -6.16
C CYS A 169 -12.18 -19.26 -4.91
N VAL A 170 -12.91 -18.15 -5.08
CA VAL A 170 -13.41 -17.31 -3.98
C VAL A 170 -14.29 -18.13 -3.03
N GLY A 171 -15.27 -18.88 -3.56
CA GLY A 171 -16.14 -19.73 -2.76
C GLY A 171 -15.39 -20.85 -2.04
N GLY A 172 -14.39 -21.45 -2.69
CA GLY A 172 -13.53 -22.46 -2.07
C GLY A 172 -12.70 -21.91 -0.92
N ILE A 173 -12.10 -20.72 -1.09
CA ILE A 173 -11.34 -20.05 -0.04
C ILE A 173 -12.25 -19.67 1.12
N ASN A 174 -13.39 -19.02 0.87
CA ASN A 174 -14.34 -18.66 1.93
C ASN A 174 -14.77 -19.89 2.75
N ALA A 175 -15.10 -21.01 2.09
CA ALA A 175 -15.47 -22.25 2.78
C ALA A 175 -14.32 -22.84 3.60
N ILE A 176 -13.07 -22.67 3.19
CA ILE A 176 -11.90 -23.07 3.98
C ILE A 176 -11.73 -22.14 5.18
N ILE A 177 -11.84 -20.82 5.00
CA ILE A 177 -11.73 -19.84 6.08
C ILE A 177 -12.81 -20.08 7.15
N ASP A 178 -14.07 -20.33 6.77
CA ASP A 178 -15.15 -20.67 7.71
C ASP A 178 -14.77 -21.86 8.61
N LYS A 179 -14.05 -22.85 8.05
CA LYS A 179 -13.59 -24.02 8.79
C LYS A 179 -12.36 -23.73 9.66
N ILE A 180 -11.44 -22.87 9.20
CA ILE A 180 -10.33 -22.37 10.02
C ILE A 180 -10.88 -21.66 11.26
N ASP A 181 -11.83 -20.76 11.07
CA ASP A 181 -12.48 -20.02 12.16
C ASP A 181 -13.23 -20.96 13.11
N PHE A 182 -13.93 -21.96 12.57
CA PHE A 182 -14.56 -22.99 13.39
C PHE A 182 -13.55 -23.74 14.25
N VAL A 183 -12.46 -24.26 13.68
CA VAL A 183 -11.42 -24.99 14.42
C VAL A 183 -10.83 -24.11 15.52
N ARG A 184 -10.49 -22.85 15.22
CA ARG A 184 -9.99 -21.89 16.21
C ARG A 184 -10.99 -21.62 17.32
N SER A 185 -12.28 -21.47 16.99
CA SER A 185 -13.34 -21.23 17.97
C SER A 185 -13.52 -22.34 19.01
N THR A 186 -13.08 -23.57 18.70
CA THR A 186 -13.14 -24.70 19.64
C THR A 186 -12.12 -24.60 20.78
N GLY A 187 -11.07 -23.76 20.64
CA GLY A 187 -9.97 -23.66 21.60
C GLY A 187 -9.07 -24.89 21.68
N ASN A 188 -9.19 -25.84 20.73
CA ASN A 188 -8.36 -27.04 20.69
C ASN A 188 -6.99 -26.74 20.06
N ALA A 189 -5.99 -26.50 20.92
CA ALA A 189 -4.63 -26.19 20.49
C ALA A 189 -3.98 -27.27 19.60
N THR A 190 -4.31 -28.55 19.82
CA THR A 190 -3.81 -29.64 18.95
C THR A 190 -4.40 -29.54 17.55
N ALA A 191 -5.70 -29.28 17.45
CA ALA A 191 -6.37 -29.13 16.15
C ALA A 191 -5.86 -27.89 15.39
N VAL A 192 -5.67 -26.77 16.09
CA VAL A 192 -5.10 -25.54 15.50
C VAL A 192 -3.68 -25.81 14.97
N ARG A 193 -2.83 -26.47 15.77
CA ARG A 193 -1.46 -26.79 15.33
C ARG A 193 -1.42 -27.75 14.14
N GLU A 194 -2.28 -28.78 14.13
CA GLU A 194 -2.40 -29.69 12.98
C GLU A 194 -2.88 -28.95 11.73
N MET A 195 -3.81 -28.01 11.88
CA MET A 195 -4.28 -27.16 10.80
C MET A 195 -3.17 -26.24 10.26
N GLU A 196 -2.39 -25.58 11.12
CA GLU A 196 -1.27 -24.74 10.71
C GLU A 196 -0.16 -25.54 10.01
N ALA A 197 0.09 -26.77 10.48
CA ALA A 197 1.05 -27.68 9.88
C ALA A 197 0.66 -28.11 8.45
N VAL A 198 -0.64 -28.16 8.12
CA VAL A 198 -1.08 -28.40 6.73
C VAL A 198 -0.53 -27.32 5.80
N PHE A 199 -0.47 -26.06 6.25
CA PHE A 199 0.10 -24.95 5.49
C PHE A 199 1.63 -24.83 5.63
N GLY A 200 2.26 -25.63 6.50
CA GLY A 200 3.68 -25.51 6.86
C GLY A 200 3.99 -24.25 7.68
N LEU A 201 3.02 -23.76 8.44
CA LEU A 201 3.09 -22.50 9.19
C LEU A 201 3.04 -22.68 10.71
N GLU A 202 3.25 -23.91 11.21
CA GLU A 202 3.17 -24.25 12.64
C GLU A 202 4.20 -23.55 13.54
N ALA A 203 5.15 -22.83 12.95
CA ALA A 203 6.11 -22.00 13.66
C ALA A 203 5.54 -20.62 14.04
N LEU A 204 4.43 -20.20 13.43
CA LEU A 204 3.76 -18.94 13.74
C LEU A 204 2.90 -19.11 14.99
N GLU A 205 3.28 -18.45 16.08
CA GLU A 205 2.54 -18.51 17.36
C GLU A 205 1.38 -17.50 17.42
N ASN A 206 1.38 -16.50 16.53
CA ASN A 206 0.38 -15.45 16.48
C ASN A 206 -0.62 -15.70 15.34
N ASP A 207 -1.91 -15.67 15.69
CA ASP A 207 -3.02 -15.91 14.76
C ASP A 207 -3.05 -14.92 13.58
N ALA A 208 -2.67 -13.65 13.81
CA ALA A 208 -2.64 -12.64 12.76
C ALA A 208 -1.52 -12.90 11.75
N ASP A 209 -0.36 -13.40 12.20
CA ASP A 209 0.75 -13.77 11.30
C ASP A 209 0.31 -14.94 10.39
N PHE A 210 -0.36 -15.95 10.96
CA PHE A 210 -0.92 -17.06 10.18
C PHE A 210 -1.97 -16.57 9.16
N ALA A 211 -2.95 -15.79 9.62
CA ALA A 211 -4.03 -15.28 8.77
C ALA A 211 -3.50 -14.40 7.62
N MET A 212 -2.55 -13.51 7.91
CA MET A 212 -1.93 -12.64 6.91
C MET A 212 -1.10 -13.45 5.90
N THR A 213 -0.42 -14.51 6.35
CA THR A 213 0.37 -15.37 5.46
C THR A 213 -0.51 -16.09 4.45
N ILE A 214 -1.61 -16.72 4.90
CA ILE A 214 -2.51 -17.42 3.98
C ILE A 214 -3.28 -16.45 3.06
N ALA A 215 -3.49 -15.20 3.49
CA ALA A 215 -4.09 -14.14 2.69
C ALA A 215 -3.11 -13.50 1.67
N SER A 216 -1.80 -13.76 1.77
CA SER A 216 -0.77 -13.15 0.91
C SER A 216 -1.03 -13.25 -0.60
N PRO A 217 -1.57 -14.35 -1.16
CA PRO A 217 -1.91 -14.43 -2.58
C PRO A 217 -3.07 -13.50 -3.00
N LEU A 218 -3.96 -13.17 -2.05
CA LEU A 218 -5.07 -12.22 -2.26
C LEU A 218 -4.59 -10.77 -2.11
N GLY A 219 -3.60 -10.56 -1.23
CA GLY A 219 -3.05 -9.26 -0.83
C GLY A 219 -3.64 -8.73 0.47
N GLY A 220 -3.23 -7.52 0.85
CA GLY A 220 -3.69 -6.84 2.06
C GLY A 220 -3.14 -5.42 2.19
N PRO A 221 -3.63 -4.62 3.15
CA PRO A 221 -3.40 -3.17 3.21
C PRO A 221 -1.97 -2.74 3.61
N MET A 222 -0.99 -3.64 3.75
CA MET A 222 0.38 -3.27 4.13
C MET A 222 1.47 -4.05 3.37
N PHE A 223 1.57 -5.36 3.61
CA PHE A 223 2.66 -6.17 3.08
C PHE A 223 2.09 -7.41 2.41
N TYR A 224 2.38 -7.57 1.12
CA TYR A 224 2.12 -8.79 0.38
C TYR A 224 3.27 -9.02 -0.61
N PRO A 225 3.83 -10.24 -0.68
CA PRO A 225 5.10 -10.48 -1.37
C PRO A 225 4.95 -10.82 -2.86
N THR A 226 3.72 -10.83 -3.39
CA THR A 226 3.40 -11.19 -4.79
C THR A 226 2.55 -10.12 -5.46
N ASN A 227 2.35 -10.18 -6.78
CA ASN A 227 1.42 -9.26 -7.42
C ASN A 227 -0.02 -9.75 -7.22
N THR A 228 -0.77 -9.04 -6.39
CA THR A 228 -2.10 -9.45 -5.98
C THR A 228 -3.18 -8.73 -6.79
N TRP A 229 -4.45 -8.89 -6.42
CA TRP A 229 -5.57 -8.24 -7.09
C TRP A 229 -5.40 -6.71 -7.22
N GLN A 230 -4.80 -6.06 -6.21
CA GLN A 230 -4.53 -4.61 -6.23
C GLN A 230 -3.52 -4.21 -7.32
N GLY A 231 -2.67 -5.14 -7.77
CA GLY A 231 -1.63 -4.92 -8.78
C GLY A 231 -2.09 -5.13 -10.22
N LEU A 232 -3.36 -5.50 -10.46
CA LEU A 232 -3.87 -5.71 -11.82
C LEU A 232 -3.77 -4.43 -12.65
N ASN A 233 -3.24 -4.54 -13.87
CA ASN A 233 -3.00 -3.42 -14.76
C ASN A 233 -3.57 -3.69 -16.16
N TRP A 234 -4.20 -2.69 -16.77
CA TRP A 234 -4.69 -2.82 -18.15
C TRP A 234 -3.55 -2.84 -19.18
N THR A 235 -2.36 -2.35 -18.81
CA THR A 235 -1.18 -2.33 -19.67
C THR A 235 -0.44 -3.66 -19.50
N PRO A 236 -0.35 -4.50 -20.55
CA PRO A 236 0.22 -5.85 -20.42
C PRO A 236 1.66 -5.88 -19.89
N GLU A 237 2.46 -4.85 -20.17
CA GLU A 237 3.84 -4.73 -19.68
C GLU A 237 3.94 -4.64 -18.15
N TYR A 238 2.92 -4.10 -17.49
CA TYR A 238 2.89 -3.89 -16.04
C TYR A 238 1.88 -4.79 -15.32
N ASN A 239 1.22 -5.70 -16.04
CA ASN A 239 0.25 -6.62 -15.45
C ASN A 239 0.94 -7.88 -14.91
N SER A 240 0.29 -8.55 -13.95
CA SER A 240 0.70 -9.87 -13.48
C SER A 240 -0.48 -10.84 -13.46
N GLU A 241 -0.17 -12.12 -13.71
CA GLU A 241 -1.11 -13.23 -13.71
C GLU A 241 -1.10 -14.01 -12.38
N ASP A 242 -0.29 -13.60 -11.39
CA ASP A 242 -0.06 -14.33 -10.13
C ASP A 242 -1.37 -14.69 -9.40
N PHE A 243 -2.31 -13.74 -9.30
CA PHE A 243 -3.63 -13.98 -8.70
C PHE A 243 -4.44 -15.05 -9.47
N TRP A 244 -4.39 -15.03 -10.80
CA TRP A 244 -5.10 -16.00 -11.63
C TRP A 244 -4.46 -17.38 -11.53
N TYR A 245 -3.12 -17.44 -11.46
CA TYR A 245 -2.40 -18.69 -11.20
C TYR A 245 -2.73 -19.27 -9.83
N PHE A 246 -2.76 -18.44 -8.79
CA PHE A 246 -3.22 -18.85 -7.47
C PHE A 246 -4.61 -19.48 -7.53
N CYS A 247 -5.58 -18.77 -8.11
CA CYS A 247 -6.94 -19.29 -8.18
C CYS A 247 -7.06 -20.56 -9.02
N SER A 248 -6.36 -20.64 -10.15
CA SER A 248 -6.34 -21.84 -10.99
C SER A 248 -5.75 -23.06 -10.26
N ASN A 249 -4.76 -22.85 -9.40
CA ASN A 249 -4.17 -23.90 -8.59
C ASN A 249 -5.14 -24.37 -7.51
N VAL A 250 -5.79 -23.45 -6.79
CA VAL A 250 -6.78 -23.79 -5.75
C VAL A 250 -7.90 -24.64 -6.34
N THR A 251 -8.45 -24.23 -7.50
CA THR A 251 -9.57 -24.93 -8.15
C THR A 251 -9.13 -26.04 -9.12
N ASN A 252 -7.89 -26.50 -9.06
CA ASN A 252 -7.39 -27.51 -9.98
C ASN A 252 -8.04 -28.88 -9.71
N LEU A 253 -8.90 -29.33 -10.62
CA LEU A 253 -9.59 -30.63 -10.56
C LEU A 253 -8.65 -31.82 -10.80
N ASP A 254 -7.56 -31.60 -11.54
CA ASP A 254 -6.56 -32.61 -11.87
C ASP A 254 -5.36 -32.59 -10.89
N ALA A 255 -5.60 -32.07 -9.68
CA ALA A 255 -4.56 -31.99 -8.65
C ALA A 255 -4.00 -33.38 -8.29
N PRO A 256 -2.70 -33.50 -7.99
CA PRO A 256 -2.09 -34.75 -7.57
C PRO A 256 -2.85 -35.38 -6.40
N GLY A 257 -3.00 -36.71 -6.40
CA GLY A 257 -3.74 -37.43 -5.35
C GLY A 257 -3.24 -37.16 -3.92
N LYS A 258 -1.97 -36.82 -3.76
CA LYS A 258 -1.39 -36.40 -2.46
C LYS A 258 -2.01 -35.09 -1.93
N ASN A 259 -2.41 -34.17 -2.80
CA ASN A 259 -3.05 -32.90 -2.43
C ASN A 259 -4.51 -33.16 -2.08
N THR A 260 -5.25 -33.91 -2.91
CA THR A 260 -6.68 -34.17 -2.67
C THR A 260 -6.92 -35.05 -1.43
N GLN A 261 -5.93 -35.82 -0.97
CA GLN A 261 -6.00 -36.51 0.32
C GLN A 261 -5.98 -35.56 1.53
N ILE A 262 -5.32 -34.41 1.41
CA ILE A 262 -5.23 -33.41 2.50
C ILE A 262 -6.61 -32.78 2.77
N ASP A 263 -7.50 -32.72 1.78
CA ASP A 263 -8.88 -32.22 1.97
C ASP A 263 -9.65 -32.99 3.07
N TYR A 264 -9.24 -34.21 3.40
CA TYR A 264 -9.86 -35.03 4.45
C TYR A 264 -9.10 -35.03 5.78
N SER A 265 -7.87 -34.49 5.83
CA SER A 265 -6.99 -34.64 7.01
C SER A 265 -7.53 -33.94 8.26
N LEU A 266 -8.26 -32.84 8.09
CA LEU A 266 -8.85 -32.04 9.17
C LEU A 266 -10.36 -32.27 9.34
N ALA A 267 -10.95 -33.22 8.59
CA ALA A 267 -12.39 -33.47 8.60
C ALA A 267 -12.91 -33.84 10.00
N GLN A 268 -12.12 -34.59 10.79
CA GLN A 268 -12.48 -34.97 12.17
C GLN A 268 -12.77 -33.76 13.08
N TYR A 269 -12.16 -32.60 12.80
CA TYR A 269 -12.36 -31.37 13.55
C TYR A 269 -13.53 -30.54 13.06
N THR A 270 -14.20 -30.94 11.98
CA THR A 270 -15.25 -30.19 11.30
C THR A 270 -16.44 -31.08 10.95
N ASN A 271 -16.91 -31.85 11.93
CA ASN A 271 -18.05 -32.76 11.78
C ASN A 271 -17.90 -33.80 10.66
N TRP A 272 -16.67 -34.23 10.38
CA TRP A 272 -16.33 -35.16 9.29
C TRP A 272 -16.60 -34.61 7.89
N GLU A 273 -16.74 -33.30 7.75
CA GLU A 273 -16.87 -32.67 6.44
C GLU A 273 -15.49 -32.38 5.83
N PRO A 274 -15.24 -32.79 4.56
CA PRO A 274 -13.98 -32.50 3.90
C PRO A 274 -13.82 -31.00 3.63
N TRP A 275 -12.58 -30.52 3.69
CA TRP A 275 -12.20 -29.16 3.35
C TRP A 275 -11.81 -29.14 1.87
N THR A 276 -12.80 -29.03 1.00
CA THR A 276 -12.59 -29.07 -0.46
C THR A 276 -11.56 -28.03 -0.89
N ASN A 277 -10.56 -28.45 -1.67
CA ASN A 277 -9.43 -27.66 -2.17
C ASN A 277 -8.37 -27.26 -1.13
N LEU A 278 -8.47 -27.71 0.12
CA LEU A 278 -7.48 -27.39 1.17
C LEU A 278 -6.07 -27.80 0.76
N GLY A 279 -5.90 -29.01 0.22
CA GLY A 279 -4.58 -29.50 -0.17
C GLY A 279 -3.96 -28.66 -1.29
N ASN A 280 -4.77 -28.18 -2.23
CA ASN A 280 -4.29 -27.30 -3.29
C ASN A 280 -3.89 -25.94 -2.77
N TYR A 281 -4.71 -25.36 -1.87
CA TYR A 281 -4.43 -24.08 -1.25
C TYR A 281 -3.15 -24.14 -0.40
N ALA A 282 -3.04 -25.13 0.48
CA ALA A 282 -1.86 -25.35 1.30
C ALA A 282 -0.61 -25.64 0.46
N ASN A 283 -0.74 -26.42 -0.62
CA ASN A 283 0.35 -26.64 -1.57
C ASN A 283 0.81 -25.32 -2.20
N TYR A 284 -0.10 -24.39 -2.54
CA TYR A 284 0.32 -23.10 -3.07
C TYR A 284 1.15 -22.30 -2.06
N ILE A 285 0.69 -22.22 -0.81
CA ILE A 285 1.40 -21.51 0.26
C ILE A 285 2.81 -22.10 0.45
N THR A 286 2.92 -23.42 0.54
CA THR A 286 4.21 -24.09 0.75
C THR A 286 5.17 -24.00 -0.45
N GLN A 287 4.65 -23.99 -1.69
CA GLN A 287 5.49 -23.98 -2.90
C GLN A 287 5.79 -22.57 -3.44
N HIS A 288 4.96 -21.57 -3.13
CA HIS A 288 5.07 -20.24 -3.74
C HIS A 288 5.19 -19.11 -2.74
N ILE A 289 4.63 -19.24 -1.53
CA ILE A 289 4.65 -18.16 -0.52
C ILE A 289 5.82 -18.35 0.45
N ILE A 290 5.96 -19.52 1.08
CA ILE A 290 7.06 -19.81 2.02
C ILE A 290 8.46 -19.59 1.40
N PRO A 291 8.73 -19.99 0.14
CA PRO A 291 10.05 -19.78 -0.46
C PRO A 291 10.46 -18.31 -0.61
N LEU A 292 9.51 -17.37 -0.54
CA LEU A 292 9.79 -15.92 -0.57
C LEU A 292 10.52 -15.43 0.68
N CYS A 293 10.63 -16.27 1.72
CA CYS A 293 11.44 -15.98 2.89
C CYS A 293 12.94 -16.26 2.68
N TYR A 294 13.35 -16.76 1.50
CA TYR A 294 14.75 -17.00 1.13
C TYR A 294 15.55 -17.82 2.17
N GLY A 295 14.87 -18.75 2.86
CA GLY A 295 15.46 -19.61 3.89
C GLY A 295 15.51 -19.00 5.30
N ALA A 296 14.96 -17.80 5.52
CA ALA A 296 14.75 -17.26 6.85
C ALA A 296 13.73 -18.09 7.66
N ALA A 297 13.79 -18.00 8.99
CA ALA A 297 12.82 -18.67 9.85
C ALA A 297 11.41 -18.07 9.65
N ILE A 298 10.39 -18.93 9.59
CA ILE A 298 9.01 -18.55 9.26
C ILE A 298 8.47 -17.47 10.20
N ASN A 299 8.78 -17.57 11.49
CA ASN A 299 8.37 -16.64 12.55
C ASN A 299 9.32 -15.45 12.76
N SER A 300 10.29 -15.24 11.87
CA SER A 300 11.18 -14.08 11.94
C SER A 300 10.61 -12.88 11.19
N THR A 301 11.10 -11.68 11.51
CA THR A 301 10.75 -10.43 10.79
C THR A 301 11.31 -10.37 9.38
N ALA A 302 12.23 -11.27 9.02
CA ALA A 302 12.66 -11.46 7.63
C ALA A 302 11.68 -12.31 6.81
N CYS A 303 10.62 -12.84 7.44
CA CYS A 303 9.58 -13.67 6.84
C CYS A 303 8.20 -13.17 7.31
N PHE A 304 7.37 -14.02 7.93
CA PHE A 304 5.98 -13.68 8.28
C PHE A 304 5.77 -13.26 9.73
N GLY A 305 6.80 -13.29 10.57
CA GLY A 305 6.68 -12.96 11.99
C GLY A 305 6.64 -11.45 12.25
N THR A 306 5.60 -10.96 12.92
CA THR A 306 5.46 -9.52 13.25
C THR A 306 5.71 -9.21 14.73
N GLN A 307 6.00 -10.21 15.56
CA GLN A 307 6.04 -10.08 17.01
C GLN A 307 7.36 -9.56 17.61
N ASN A 308 8.37 -9.28 16.78
CA ASN A 308 9.68 -8.84 17.28
C ASN A 308 9.70 -7.35 17.64
N GLU A 309 9.57 -7.04 18.93
CA GLU A 309 9.59 -5.66 19.44
C GLU A 309 10.87 -4.90 19.09
N SER A 310 12.03 -5.57 19.05
CA SER A 310 13.32 -4.91 18.79
C SER A 310 13.42 -4.40 17.35
N TYR A 311 12.80 -5.11 16.41
CA TYR A 311 12.71 -4.69 15.01
C TYR A 311 11.88 -3.41 14.86
N TRP A 312 10.72 -3.34 15.52
CA TRP A 312 9.86 -2.14 15.50
C TRP A 312 10.44 -0.96 16.29
N ALA A 313 11.37 -1.24 17.21
CA ALA A 313 12.12 -0.22 17.95
C ALA A 313 13.26 0.41 17.14
N GLU A 314 13.63 -0.14 15.97
CA GLU A 314 14.70 0.43 15.13
C GLU A 314 14.36 1.86 14.68
N THR A 315 15.28 2.80 14.92
CA THR A 315 15.09 4.23 14.65
C THR A 315 15.79 4.68 13.36
N SER A 316 16.20 3.75 12.52
CA SER A 316 16.77 4.06 11.21
C SER A 316 15.73 4.76 10.33
N ASN A 317 16.18 5.66 9.46
CA ASN A 317 15.30 6.33 8.51
C ASN A 317 14.76 5.30 7.51
N SER A 318 13.44 5.14 7.47
CA SER A 318 12.75 4.22 6.57
C SER A 318 11.36 4.74 6.26
N GLY A 319 10.95 4.67 4.99
CA GLY A 319 9.61 5.05 4.56
C GLY A 319 8.54 4.23 5.27
N SER A 320 8.81 2.95 5.55
CA SER A 320 7.90 2.08 6.31
C SER A 320 7.70 2.56 7.74
N ARG A 321 8.76 3.04 8.40
CA ARG A 321 8.67 3.60 9.76
C ARG A 321 7.90 4.91 9.76
N SER A 322 8.18 5.80 8.80
CA SER A 322 7.44 7.06 8.61
C SER A 322 5.95 6.80 8.34
N TYR A 323 5.65 5.83 7.48
CA TYR A 323 4.28 5.44 7.14
C TYR A 323 3.54 4.85 8.34
N LEU A 324 4.16 3.91 9.06
CA LEU A 324 3.57 3.31 10.25
C LEU A 324 3.30 4.36 11.33
N TYR A 325 4.27 5.24 11.61
CA TYR A 325 4.11 6.32 12.58
C TYR A 325 2.95 7.24 12.21
N SER A 326 2.94 7.79 11.00
CA SER A 326 1.87 8.71 10.56
C SER A 326 0.51 8.03 10.51
N THR A 327 0.45 6.76 10.13
CA THR A 327 -0.79 5.99 10.14
C THR A 327 -1.34 5.83 11.57
N CYS A 328 -0.48 5.53 12.53
CA CYS A 328 -0.90 5.42 13.93
C CYS A 328 -1.24 6.78 14.54
N THR A 329 -0.40 7.80 14.40
CA THR A 329 -0.57 9.06 15.15
C THR A 329 -1.48 10.07 14.47
N GLU A 330 -1.48 10.11 13.13
CA GLU A 330 -2.16 11.15 12.36
C GLU A 330 -3.46 10.68 11.70
N THR A 331 -3.49 9.46 11.19
CA THR A 331 -4.67 8.96 10.46
C THR A 331 -5.65 8.21 11.35
N GLY A 332 -5.32 8.02 12.63
CA GLY A 332 -6.25 7.55 13.66
C GLY A 332 -6.36 6.03 13.81
N ILE A 333 -5.33 5.28 13.40
CA ILE A 333 -5.25 3.84 13.70
C ILE A 333 -4.77 3.67 15.16
N TYR A 334 -5.70 3.73 16.10
CA TYR A 334 -5.47 3.34 17.50
C TYR A 334 -6.64 2.52 18.05
#